data_AF-A0A8J7L846-F1
#
_entry.id   AF-A0A8J7L846-F1
#
_cell.length_a   1.000
_cell.length_b   1.000
_cell.length_c   1.000
_cell.angle_alpha   90.00
_cell.angle_beta   90.00
_cell.angle_gamma   90.00
#
_symmetry.space_group_name_H-M   'P 1'
#
loop_
_entity.id
_entity.type
_entity.pdbx_description
1 polymer ?
#
loop_
_entity_poly.entity_id
_entity_poly.type
_entity_poly.pdbx_seq_one_letter_code
_entity_poly.pdbx_strand_id
1 'polypeptide(L)' 'MPFNQRLYEVSLETLLTANVPKDIAEAASRVVASDDPNQPDLGRTPQDTAVAHEAVKHYWRGQADG' A
#
# COMPACT_ATOMS: atom_id res chain seq x y z
N MET A 1 -3.72 -12.23 10.68
CA MET A 1 -3.42 -11.23 11.73
C MET A 1 -4.56 -10.22 11.80
N PRO A 2 -4.84 -9.56 12.94
CA PRO A 2 -5.78 -8.44 12.96
C PRO A 2 -5.21 -7.24 12.18
N PHE A 3 -6.10 -6.40 11.66
CA PHE A 3 -5.74 -5.17 10.95
C PHE A 3 -4.82 -4.29 11.80
N ASN A 4 -3.68 -3.89 11.23
CA ASN A 4 -2.68 -3.09 11.93
C ASN A 4 -2.83 -1.60 11.60
N GLN A 5 -3.56 -0.88 12.47
CA GLN A 5 -3.83 0.55 12.34
C GLN A 5 -2.56 1.40 12.19
N ARG A 6 -1.48 1.05 12.91
CA ARG A 6 -0.21 1.79 12.83
C ARG A 6 0.45 1.64 11.46
N LEU A 7 0.41 0.44 10.87
CA LEU A 7 0.93 0.21 9.52
C LEU A 7 0.10 0.94 8.47
N TYR A 8 -1.23 0.99 8.65
CA TYR A 8 -2.10 1.78 7.78
C TYR A 8 -1.69 3.25 7.76
N GLU A 9 -1.57 3.88 8.93
CA GLU A 9 -1.25 5.30 9.06
C GLU A 9 0.11 5.65 8.47
N VAL A 10 1.15 4.89 8.83
CA VAL A 10 2.52 5.11 8.32
C VAL A 10 2.60 4.88 6.82
N SER A 11 1.95 3.84 6.30
CA SER A 11 1.90 3.58 4.87
C SER A 11 1.21 4.72 4.12
N LEU A 12 0.08 5.20 4.63
CA LEU A 12 -0.72 6.24 4.00
C LEU A 12 0.06 7.56 3.94
N GLU A 13 0.65 7.98 5.05
CA GLU A 13 1.49 9.18 5.11
C GLU A 13 2.66 9.11 4.12
N THR A 14 3.33 7.96 4.05
CA THR A 14 4.46 7.74 3.14
C THR A 14 4.04 7.85 1.68
N LEU A 15 2.95 7.21 1.29
CA LEU A 15 2.46 7.22 -0.09
C LEU A 15 1.97 8.60 -0.51
N LEU A 16 1.27 9.32 0.38
CA LEU A 16 0.83 10.69 0.11
C LEU A 16 2.02 11.65 -0.03
N THR A 17 3.05 11.51 0.81
CA THR A 17 4.28 12.31 0.72
C THR A 17 4.99 12.10 -0.62
N ALA A 18 4.89 10.90 -1.18
CA ALA A 18 5.42 10.55 -2.49
C ALA A 18 4.49 10.89 -3.68
N ASN A 19 3.46 11.73 -3.46
CA ASN A 19 2.48 12.14 -4.47
C ASN A 19 1.70 10.98 -5.11
N VAL A 20 1.52 9.86 -4.41
CA VAL A 20 0.59 8.81 -4.84
C VAL A 20 -0.85 9.33 -4.69
N PRO A 21 -1.73 9.14 -5.69
CA PRO A 21 -3.14 9.54 -5.57
C PRO A 21 -3.79 8.97 -4.31
N LYS A 22 -4.58 9.80 -3.61
CA LYS A 22 -5.08 9.50 -2.27
C LYS A 22 -5.90 8.21 -2.21
N ASP A 23 -6.74 7.96 -3.21
CA ASP A 23 -7.55 6.74 -3.34
C ASP A 23 -6.68 5.48 -3.47
N ILE A 24 -5.61 5.56 -4.27
CA ILE A 24 -4.64 4.47 -4.44
C ILE A 24 -3.83 4.28 -3.16
N ALA A 25 -3.41 5.36 -2.51
CA ALA A 25 -2.68 5.33 -1.25
C ALA A 25 -3.51 4.66 -0.14
N GLU A 26 -4.76 5.08 0.06
CA GLU A 26 -5.67 4.48 1.05
C GLU A 26 -5.91 2.99 0.78
N ALA A 27 -6.13 2.62 -0.49
CA ALA A 27 -6.34 1.21 -0.86
C ALA A 27 -5.09 0.37 -0.57
N ALA A 28 -3.90 0.82 -0.98
CA ALA A 28 -2.66 0.09 -0.75
C ALA A 28 -2.30 0.01 0.74
N SER A 29 -2.54 1.06 1.51
CA SER A 29 -2.31 1.02 2.95
C SER A 29 -3.24 0.05 3.68
N ARG A 30 -4.48 -0.16 3.20
CA ARG A 30 -5.37 -1.20 3.75
C ARG A 30 -4.85 -2.61 3.48
N VAL A 31 -4.29 -2.84 2.30
CA VAL A 31 -3.65 -4.12 1.95
C VAL A 31 -2.49 -4.39 2.91
N VAL A 32 -1.54 -3.46 3.01
CA VAL A 32 -0.37 -3.58 3.89
C VAL A 32 -0.77 -3.77 5.36
N ALA A 33 -1.78 -3.05 5.83
CA ALA A 33 -2.28 -3.19 7.20
C ALA A 33 -2.99 -4.52 7.48
N SER A 34 -3.42 -5.24 6.44
CA SER A 34 -4.09 -6.53 6.53
C SER A 34 -3.16 -7.71 6.26
N ASP A 35 -1.92 -7.47 5.84
CA ASP A 35 -0.92 -8.49 5.54
C ASP A 35 -0.71 -9.44 6.72
N ASP A 36 -0.69 -10.74 6.43
CA ASP A 36 -0.40 -11.81 7.37
C ASP A 36 0.87 -12.56 6.96
N PRO A 37 2.01 -12.36 7.66
CA PRO A 37 3.28 -12.99 7.29
C PRO A 37 3.26 -14.52 7.44
N ASN A 38 2.24 -15.10 8.07
CA ASN A 38 2.10 -16.56 8.21
C ASN A 38 1.28 -17.19 7.07
N GLN A 39 0.78 -16.38 6.12
CA GLN A 39 0.04 -16.85 4.96
C GLN A 39 0.87 -16.71 3.68
N PRO A 40 0.66 -17.59 2.68
CA PRO A 40 1.25 -17.40 1.37
C PRO A 40 0.84 -16.05 0.80
N ASP A 41 1.77 -15.37 0.11
CA ASP A 41 1.58 -14.03 -0.45
C ASP A 41 1.02 -13.01 0.56
N LEU A 42 1.40 -13.14 1.84
CA LEU A 42 0.93 -12.30 2.94
C LEU A 42 -0.59 -12.36 3.16
N GLY A 43 -1.27 -13.40 2.64
CA GLY A 43 -2.73 -13.49 2.67
C GLY A 43 -3.44 -12.58 1.66
N ARG A 44 -2.71 -12.00 0.71
CA ARG A 44 -3.26 -11.11 -0.31
C ARG A 44 -4.07 -11.86 -1.36
N THR A 45 -5.10 -11.19 -1.87
CA THR A 45 -5.82 -11.60 -3.06
C THR A 45 -5.16 -11.04 -4.33
N PRO A 46 -5.49 -11.56 -5.53
CA PRO A 46 -5.03 -10.96 -6.79
C PRO A 46 -5.38 -9.47 -6.92
N GLN A 47 -6.52 -9.05 -6.35
CA GLN A 47 -6.95 -7.67 -6.31
C GLN A 47 -6.04 -6.82 -5.41
N ASP A 48 -5.68 -7.32 -4.23
CA ASP A 48 -4.76 -6.64 -3.32
C ASP A 48 -3.38 -6.46 -3.96
N THR A 49 -2.89 -7.49 -4.65
CA THR A 49 -1.64 -7.44 -5.41
C THR A 49 -1.70 -6.40 -6.53
N ALA A 50 -2.83 -6.27 -7.24
CA ALA A 50 -3.01 -5.23 -8.25
C ALA A 50 -2.97 -3.81 -7.65
N VAL A 51 -3.61 -3.59 -6.50
CA VAL A 51 -3.58 -2.32 -5.77
C VAL A 51 -2.15 -1.97 -5.34
N ALA A 52 -1.43 -2.93 -4.77
CA ALA A 52 -0.04 -2.73 -4.35
C ALA A 52 0.86 -2.36 -5.55
N HIS A 53 0.69 -3.04 -6.69
CA HIS A 53 1.44 -2.71 -7.91
C HIS A 53 1.12 -1.31 -8.45
N GLU A 54 -0.14 -0.89 -8.39
CA GLU A 54 -0.52 0.45 -8.85
C GLU A 54 0.09 1.54 -7.97
N ALA A 55 0.05 1.38 -6.65
CA ALA A 55 0.72 2.30 -5.72
C ALA A 55 2.22 2.42 -6.00
N VAL A 56 2.89 1.30 -6.30
CA VAL A 56 4.32 1.29 -6.66
C VAL A 56 4.59 2.08 -7.94
N LYS A 57 3.76 1.96 -8.99
CA LYS A 57 3.94 2.75 -10.22
C LYS A 57 3.88 4.25 -9.96
N HIS A 58 2.89 4.69 -9.17
CA HIS A 58 2.74 6.10 -8.80
C HIS A 58 3.90 6.58 -7.93
N TYR A 59 4.32 5.77 -6.96
CA TYR A 59 5.42 6.08 -6.06
C TYR A 59 6.73 6.32 -6.83
N TRP A 60 7.07 5.46 -7.79
CA TRP A 60 8.27 5.64 -8.62
C TRP A 60 8.16 6.82 -9.57
N ARG A 61 6.97 7.07 -10.13
CA ARG A 61 6.75 8.25 -10.97
C ARG A 61 6.96 9.55 -10.18
N GLY A 62 6.41 9.62 -8.96
CA GLY A 62 6.59 10.78 -8.08
C GLY A 62 8.04 11.01 -7.65
N GLN A 63 8.87 9.96 -7.60
CA GLN A 63 10.30 10.07 -7.30
C GLN A 63 11.18 10.44 -8.51
N ALA A 64 10.76 10.11 -9.73
CA ALA A 64 11.51 10.50 -10.93
C ALA A 64 11.36 12.01 -11.26
N ASP A 65 10.30 12.63 -10.75
CA ASP A 65 9.97 14.05 -10.94
C ASP A 65 10.50 14.94 -9.78
N GLY A 66 11.24 14.37 -8.81
CA GLY A 66 11.72 15.01 -7.59
C GLY A 66 13.22 15.25 -7.52
#